data_AF-A0A6V7L8A4-F1
#
_entry.id   AF-A0A6V7L8A4-F1
#
_cell.length_a   1.000
_cell.length_b   1.000
_cell.length_c   1.000
_cell.angle_alpha   90.00
_cell.angle_beta   90.00
_cell.angle_gamma   90.00
#
_symmetry.space_group_name_H-M   'P 1'
#
loop_
_entity.id
_entity.type
_entity.pdbx_description
1 polymer ?
#
loop_
_entity_poly.entity_id
_entity_poly.type
_entity_poly.pdbx_seq_one_letter_code
_entity_poly.pdbx_strand_id
1 'polypeptide(L)'
;EDLYRQECGPDQPLRCHVGDLSARLGPIDIGLERRVFSDANTPLEGDVSALGRSIVIFDPNFGSQRFACANIEPDFDIVKYANIRRPPRFVV
;
A
#
# COMPACT_ATOMS: atom_id res chain seq x y z
N GLU A 1 3.34 -12.40 -20.49
CA GLU A 1 4.28 -11.41 -19.90
C GLU A 1 4.47 -10.16 -20.75
N ASP A 2 4.49 -10.26 -22.08
CA ASP A 2 4.74 -9.08 -22.92
C ASP A 2 3.67 -7.98 -22.79
N LEU A 3 2.39 -8.35 -22.74
CA LEU A 3 1.31 -7.38 -22.54
C LEU A 3 1.38 -6.68 -21.17
N TYR A 4 1.83 -7.40 -20.15
CA TYR A 4 2.03 -6.81 -18.82
C TYR A 4 3.05 -5.68 -18.87
N ARG A 5 4.22 -5.95 -19.45
CA ARG A 5 5.31 -4.97 -19.56
C ARG A 5 4.95 -3.77 -20.44
N GLN A 6 4.00 -3.93 -21.36
CA GLN A 6 3.54 -2.87 -22.25
C GLN A 6 2.45 -2.00 -21.63
N GLU A 7 1.55 -2.61 -20.85
CA GLU A 7 0.32 -1.93 -20.39
C GLU A 7 0.34 -1.59 -18.90
N CYS A 8 1.14 -2.27 -18.07
CA CYS A 8 1.23 -1.94 -16.64
C CYS A 8 2.08 -0.67 -16.46
N GLY A 9 1.49 0.31 -15.80
CA GLY A 9 2.18 1.53 -15.39
C GLY A 9 1.27 2.45 -14.57
N PRO A 10 1.76 3.65 -14.23
CA PRO A 10 1.03 4.63 -13.43
C PRO A 10 -0.28 5.10 -14.10
N ASP A 11 -0.28 5.18 -15.43
CA ASP A 11 -1.43 5.61 -16.23
C ASP A 11 -2.51 4.53 -16.36
N GLN A 12 -2.12 3.27 -16.22
CA GLN A 12 -3.00 2.09 -16.35
C GLN A 12 -2.81 1.12 -15.17
N PRO A 13 -3.09 1.56 -13.92
CA PRO A 13 -2.75 0.80 -12.72
C PRO A 13 -3.52 -0.53 -12.60
N LEU A 14 -4.69 -0.64 -13.24
CA LEU A 14 -5.52 -1.85 -13.25
C LEU A 14 -4.96 -2.96 -14.18
N ARG A 15 -3.97 -2.64 -15.01
CA ARG A 15 -3.24 -3.62 -15.83
C ARG A 15 -2.09 -4.28 -15.06
N CYS A 16 -1.72 -3.71 -13.92
CA CYS A 16 -0.65 -4.20 -13.07
C CYS A 16 -1.10 -5.37 -12.18
N HIS A 17 -0.14 -6.18 -11.73
CA HIS A 17 -0.39 -7.19 -10.72
C HIS A 17 -0.78 -6.47 -9.44
N VAL A 18 -1.78 -6.98 -8.74
CA VAL A 18 -2.29 -6.35 -7.51
C VAL A 18 -1.16 -6.06 -6.50
N GLY A 19 -0.16 -6.95 -6.40
CA GLY A 19 1.02 -6.75 -5.53
C GLY A 19 2.16 -5.90 -6.10
N ASP A 20 2.14 -5.48 -7.37
CA ASP A 20 3.21 -4.68 -7.97
C ASP A 20 2.99 -3.18 -7.70
N LEU A 21 3.45 -2.76 -6.52
CA LEU A 21 3.39 -1.37 -6.07
C LEU A 21 4.39 -0.49 -6.83
N SER A 22 5.58 -1.01 -7.16
CA SER A 22 6.64 -0.25 -7.81
C SER A 22 6.25 0.21 -9.21
N ALA A 23 5.50 -0.62 -9.96
CA ALA A 23 5.01 -0.23 -11.28
C ALA A 23 3.91 0.85 -11.23
N ARG A 24 3.12 0.91 -10.16
CA ARG A 24 2.03 1.88 -9.99
C ARG A 24 2.48 3.19 -9.34
N LEU A 25 3.31 3.10 -8.31
CA LEU A 25 3.69 4.21 -7.44
C LEU A 25 5.13 4.68 -7.65
N GLY A 26 5.93 3.92 -8.40
CA GLY A 26 7.35 4.14 -8.61
C GLY A 26 8.24 3.42 -7.59
N PRO A 27 9.55 3.27 -7.89
CA PRO A 27 10.51 2.68 -6.98
C PRO A 27 10.82 3.59 -5.79
N ILE A 28 11.44 3.02 -4.76
CA ILE A 28 11.85 3.74 -3.56
C ILE A 28 13.38 3.77 -3.44
N ASP A 29 13.89 4.84 -2.83
CA ASP A 29 15.28 4.93 -2.40
C ASP A 29 15.35 4.71 -0.88
N ILE A 30 16.19 3.77 -0.45
CA ILE A 30 16.32 3.39 0.96
C ILE A 30 17.39 4.26 1.63
N GLY A 31 17.13 4.71 2.86
CA GLY A 31 18.12 5.40 3.70
C GLY A 31 18.13 6.92 3.60
N LEU A 32 17.22 7.52 2.82
CA LEU A 32 17.06 8.97 2.74
C LEU A 32 16.03 9.48 3.74
N GLU A 33 14.74 9.35 3.42
CA GLU A 33 13.63 9.94 4.16
C GLU A 33 12.43 8.99 4.23
N ARG A 34 11.53 9.25 5.20
CA ARG A 34 10.27 8.52 5.30
C ARG A 34 9.36 8.91 4.14
N ARG A 35 8.95 7.94 3.33
CA ARG A 35 7.96 8.11 2.26
C ARG A 35 6.61 7.53 2.68
N VAL A 36 5.53 8.16 2.20
CA VAL A 36 4.15 7.70 2.38
C VAL A 36 3.53 7.62 1.00
N PHE A 37 2.89 6.48 0.72
CA PHE A 37 2.23 6.22 -0.56
C PHE A 37 0.76 5.87 -0.31
N SER A 38 -0.07 6.17 -1.30
CA SER A 38 -1.48 5.78 -1.30
C SER A 38 -1.75 5.02 -2.60
N ASP A 39 -2.26 3.79 -2.48
CA ASP A 39 -2.63 2.96 -3.62
C ASP A 39 -4.06 2.45 -3.42
N ALA A 40 -4.90 2.66 -4.42
CA ALA A 40 -6.29 2.22 -4.38
C ALA A 40 -6.46 0.73 -4.72
N ASN A 41 -5.42 0.09 -5.26
CA ASN A 41 -5.45 -1.29 -5.76
C ASN A 41 -4.75 -2.29 -4.82
N THR A 42 -4.57 -1.93 -3.54
CA THR A 42 -4.03 -2.82 -2.51
C THR A 42 -5.13 -3.14 -1.50
N PRO A 43 -5.99 -4.14 -1.77
CA PRO A 43 -7.08 -4.50 -0.88
C PRO A 43 -6.54 -5.12 0.41
N LEU A 44 -7.12 -4.71 1.55
CA LEU A 44 -6.81 -5.29 2.86
C LEU A 44 -7.85 -6.33 3.31
N GLU A 45 -8.89 -6.56 2.51
CA GLU A 45 -9.95 -7.54 2.79
C GLU A 45 -10.38 -8.25 1.49
N GLY A 46 -11.14 -9.34 1.64
CA GLY A 46 -11.63 -10.17 0.53
C GLY A 46 -10.59 -11.18 0.00
N ASP A 47 -10.95 -11.88 -1.07
CA ASP A 47 -10.21 -13.05 -1.58
C ASP A 47 -8.78 -12.72 -2.04
N VAL A 48 -8.56 -11.48 -2.47
CA VAL A 48 -7.26 -10.98 -2.96
C VAL A 48 -6.53 -10.09 -1.94
N SER A 49 -6.88 -10.16 -0.65
CA SER A 49 -6.31 -9.31 0.42
C SER A 49 -4.78 -9.42 0.59
N ALA A 50 -4.10 -8.28 0.73
CA ALA A 50 -2.70 -8.19 1.10
C ALA A 50 -2.41 -8.58 2.57
N LEU A 51 -3.42 -8.61 3.45
CA LEU A 51 -3.23 -9.07 4.83
C LEU A 51 -2.76 -10.53 4.86
N GLY A 52 -1.81 -10.83 5.75
CA GLY A 52 -1.19 -12.16 5.85
C GLY A 52 -0.20 -12.49 4.72
N ARG A 53 0.06 -11.53 3.81
CA ARG A 53 1.13 -11.62 2.81
C ARG A 53 2.35 -10.82 3.26
N SER A 54 3.31 -10.65 2.37
CA SER A 54 4.54 -9.90 2.64
C SER A 54 4.75 -8.76 1.65
N ILE A 55 5.40 -7.71 2.12
CA ILE A 55 6.02 -6.68 1.28
C ILE A 55 7.49 -7.06 1.08
N VAL A 56 7.97 -6.92 -0.15
CA VAL A 56 9.34 -7.26 -0.53
C VAL A 56 9.99 -6.06 -1.20
N ILE A 57 11.20 -5.75 -0.77
CA ILE A 57 12.06 -4.75 -1.40
C ILE A 57 13.11 -5.50 -2.21
N PHE A 58 13.20 -5.16 -3.49
CA PHE A 58 14.17 -5.73 -4.41
C PHE A 58 15.43 -4.88 -4.48
N ASP A 59 16.49 -5.47 -5.01
CA ASP A 59 17.75 -4.79 -5.26
C ASP A 59 17.61 -3.56 -6.19
N PRO A 60 18.58 -2.63 -6.14
CA PRO A 60 18.58 -1.45 -7.01
C PRO A 60 18.47 -1.79 -8.49
N ASN A 61 18.00 -0.82 -9.29
CA ASN A 61 17.84 -0.95 -10.74
C ASN A 61 16.91 -2.10 -11.18
N PHE A 62 15.85 -2.36 -10.40
CA PHE A 62 14.89 -3.43 -10.67
C PHE A 62 15.54 -4.83 -10.75
N GLY A 63 16.56 -5.06 -9.91
CA GLY A 63 17.17 -6.39 -9.75
C GLY A 63 16.16 -7.43 -9.24
N SER A 64 16.41 -8.71 -9.51
CA SER A 64 15.52 -9.80 -9.10
C SER A 64 15.81 -10.32 -7.69
N GLN A 65 16.92 -9.94 -7.08
CA GLN A 65 17.31 -10.36 -5.74
C GLN A 65 16.51 -9.58 -4.68
N ARG A 66 16.08 -10.30 -3.65
CA ARG A 66 15.29 -9.77 -2.54
C ARG A 66 16.23 -9.16 -1.52
N PHE A 67 16.16 -7.85 -1.34
CA PHE A 67 16.96 -7.11 -0.38
C PHE A 67 16.40 -7.27 1.04
N ALA A 68 15.08 -7.10 1.20
CA ALA A 68 14.39 -7.24 2.48
C ALA A 68 12.92 -7.65 2.29
N CYS A 69 12.31 -8.21 3.33
CA CYS A 69 10.88 -8.50 3.35
C CYS A 69 10.30 -8.34 4.77
N ALA A 70 8.99 -8.12 4.84
CA ALA A 70 8.23 -8.08 6.09
C ALA A 70 6.80 -8.56 5.86
N ASN A 71 6.16 -9.08 6.90
CA ASN A 71 4.75 -9.49 6.85
C ASN A 71 3.82 -8.28 6.97
N ILE A 72 2.64 -8.39 6.36
CA ILE A 72 1.56 -7.42 6.49
C ILE A 72 0.54 -7.99 7.48
N GLU A 73 0.49 -7.37 8.66
CA GLU A 73 -0.33 -7.81 9.78
C GLU A 73 -1.32 -6.71 10.20
N PRO A 74 -2.47 -7.05 10.81
CA PRO A 74 -3.39 -6.05 11.32
C PRO A 74 -2.73 -5.20 12.41
N ASP A 75 -2.90 -3.89 12.30
CA ASP A 75 -2.49 -2.95 13.34
C ASP A 75 -3.61 -2.81 14.39
N PHE A 76 -3.30 -3.19 15.64
CA PHE A 76 -4.21 -3.13 16.77
C PHE A 76 -3.99 -1.91 17.68
N ASP A 77 -2.97 -1.08 17.40
CA ASP A 77 -2.56 0.04 18.28
C ASP A 77 -3.25 1.37 17.95
N ILE A 78 -4.24 1.36 17.05
CA ILE A 78 -4.97 2.57 16.66
C ILE A 78 -5.98 2.93 17.76
N VAL A 79 -5.68 3.94 18.57
CA VAL A 79 -6.60 4.51 19.56
C VAL A 79 -7.85 5.09 18.85
N LYS A 80 -8.96 4.34 18.87
CA LYS A 80 -10.24 4.72 18.21
C LYS A 80 -11.28 5.27 19.19
N TYR A 81 -10.97 6.32 19.94
CA TYR A 81 -12.03 7.07 20.64
C TYR A 81 -12.02 8.54 20.24
N ALA A 82 -13.17 9.03 19.80
CA ALA A 82 -13.46 10.45 19.65
C ALA A 82 -14.56 10.80 20.64
N ASN A 83 -14.28 11.74 21.55
CA ASN A 83 -15.29 12.24 22.48
C ASN A 83 -16.20 13.24 21.76
N ILE A 84 -17.37 12.79 21.31
CA ILE A 84 -18.36 13.66 20.66
C ILE A 84 -19.21 14.33 21.76
N ARG A 85 -18.90 15.58 22.09
CA ARG A 85 -19.74 16.40 22.97
C ARG A 85 -20.92 16.95 22.16
N ARG A 86 -22.13 16.46 22.41
CA ARG A 86 -23.35 17.12 21.93
C ARG A 86 -23.67 18.30 22.86
N PRO A 87 -23.57 19.57 22.41
CA PRO A 87 -24.08 20.68 23.20
C PRO A 87 -25.61 20.49 23.39
N PRO A 88 -26.17 20.86 24.55
CA PRO A 88 -27.61 20.86 24.71
C PRO A 88 -28.21 21.74 23.62
N ARG A 89 -29.25 21.23 22.93
CA ARG A 89 -30.06 22.06 22.02
C ARG A 89 -30.47 23.29 22.82
N PHE A 90 -30.22 24.48 22.26
CA PHE A 90 -30.65 25.75 22.84
C PHE A 90 -32.10 25.59 23.35
N VAL A 91 -32.25 25.59 24.67
CA VAL A 91 -33.56 25.66 25.30
C VAL A 91 -33.96 27.12 25.14
N VAL A 92 -34.93 27.37 24.26
CA VAL A 92 -35.53 28.68 24.03
C VAL A 92 -36.23 29.15 25.30
#